data_AF-A0A9E3K979-F1
#
_entry.id   AF-A0A9E3K979-F1
#
_cell.length_a   1.000
_cell.length_b   1.000
_cell.length_c   1.000
_cell.angle_alpha   90.00
_cell.angle_beta   90.00
_cell.angle_gamma   90.00
#
_symmetry.space_group_name_H-M   'P 1'
#
loop_
_entity.id
_entity.type
_entity.pdbx_description
1 polymer ?
#
loop_
_entity_poly.entity_id
_entity_poly.type
_entity_poly.pdbx_seq_one_letter_code
_entity_poly.pdbx_strand_id
1 'polypeptide(L)' 'MFIATLIAAERLQAGDISTGREHLVDAGMKSTGYSWIEEGIACDLSFEGDPAAARAALEGMFAGVDVIVQ' A
#
# COMPACT_ATOMS: atom_id res chain seq x y z
N MET A 1 11.67 7.19 5.49
CA MET A 1 10.20 7.05 5.40
C MET A 1 9.90 6.90 3.92
N PHE A 2 9.26 5.79 3.57
CA PHE A 2 8.90 5.46 2.19
C PHE A 2 7.38 5.47 2.04
N ILE A 3 6.93 5.60 0.80
CA ILE A 3 5.53 5.58 0.43
C ILE A 3 5.31 4.45 -0.57
N ALA A 4 4.29 3.63 -0.30
CA ALA A 4 3.72 2.72 -1.27
C ALA A 4 2.36 3.26 -1.71
N THR A 5 2.25 3.71 -2.96
CA THR A 5 1.00 4.20 -3.54
C THR A 5 0.26 3.02 -4.16
N LEU A 6 -0.94 2.74 -3.65
CA LEU A 6 -1.91 1.84 -4.25
C LEU A 6 -2.78 2.61 -5.24
N ILE A 7 -2.95 2.11 -6.46
CA ILE A 7 -3.73 2.75 -7.52
C ILE A 7 -4.69 1.72 -8.11
N ALA A 8 -5.99 1.83 -7.83
CA ALA A 8 -7.00 0.92 -8.37
C ALA A 8 -7.49 1.36 -9.76
N ALA A 9 -7.73 0.37 -10.62
CA ALA A 9 -8.43 0.55 -11.88
C ALA A 9 -9.93 0.82 -11.69
N GLU A 10 -10.54 0.30 -10.63
CA GLU A 10 -11.97 0.47 -10.33
C GLU A 10 -12.20 1.15 -8.99
N ARG A 11 -11.95 0.46 -7.87
CA ARG A 11 -12.18 1.00 -6.53
C ARG A 11 -11.29 0.38 -5.44
N LEU A 12 -10.68 1.24 -4.64
CA LEU A 12 -10.11 0.93 -3.33
C LEU A 12 -11.16 1.18 -2.23
N GLN A 13 -11.19 0.32 -1.24
CA GLN A 13 -11.99 0.48 -0.04
C GLN A 13 -11.08 0.69 1.19
N ALA A 14 -11.65 1.21 2.28
CA ALA A 14 -10.92 1.34 3.54
C ALA A 14 -10.44 -0.02 4.08
N GLY A 15 -11.14 -1.11 3.73
CA GLY A 15 -10.70 -2.47 4.01
C GLY A 15 -9.37 -2.81 3.33
N ASP A 16 -9.25 -2.52 2.03
CA ASP A 16 -8.03 -2.79 1.25
C ASP A 16 -6.81 -2.03 1.79
N ILE A 17 -7.01 -0.78 2.21
CA ILE A 17 -5.95 0.00 2.88
C ILE A 17 -5.51 -0.67 4.17
N SER A 18 -6.46 -1.13 4.98
CA SER A 18 -6.15 -1.79 6.25
C SER A 18 -5.36 -3.08 6.01
N THR A 19 -5.81 -3.90 5.05
CA THR A 19 -5.13 -5.15 4.68
C THR A 19 -3.74 -4.90 4.08
N GLY A 20 -3.58 -3.89 3.22
CA GLY A 20 -2.26 -3.52 2.67
C GLY A 20 -1.27 -3.10 3.76
N ARG A 21 -1.75 -2.38 4.79
CA ARG A 21 -0.92 -2.00 5.95
C ARG A 21 -0.54 -3.19 6.81
N GLU A 22 -1.46 -4.11 7.06
CA GLU A 22 -1.19 -5.36 7.78
C GLU A 22 -0.14 -6.20 7.03
N HIS A 23 -0.25 -6.31 5.71
CA HIS A 23 0.74 -7.00 4.89
C HIS A 23 2.14 -6.38 4.96
N LEU A 24 2.25 -5.05 5.02
CA LEU A 24 3.53 -4.40 5.27
C LEU A 24 4.09 -4.81 6.64
N VAL A 25 3.27 -4.87 7.67
CA VAL A 25 3.68 -5.30 9.02
C VAL A 25 4.13 -6.75 9.03
N ASP A 26 3.39 -7.64 8.39
CA ASP A 26 3.73 -9.08 8.29
C ASP A 26 5.03 -9.31 7.50
N ALA A 27 5.33 -8.43 6.55
CA ALA A 27 6.59 -8.42 5.81
C ALA A 27 7.77 -7.78 6.59
N GLY A 28 7.55 -7.35 7.84
CA GLY A 28 8.59 -6.78 8.70
C GLY A 28 8.79 -5.26 8.57
N MET A 29 7.92 -4.58 7.81
CA MET A 29 7.91 -3.12 7.74
C MET A 29 7.09 -2.54 8.89
N LYS A 30 7.34 -1.28 9.20
CA LYS A 30 6.56 -0.53 10.18
C LYS A 30 5.63 0.43 9.45
N SER A 31 4.33 0.12 9.40
CA SER A 31 3.32 1.04 8.87
C SER A 31 3.22 2.27 9.79
N THR A 32 3.39 3.46 9.22
CA THR A 32 3.34 4.74 9.95
C THR A 32 2.09 5.56 9.67
N GLY A 33 1.33 5.23 8.62
CA GLY A 33 0.06 5.87 8.31
C GLY A 33 -0.42 5.59 6.89
N TYR A 34 -1.49 6.27 6.49
CA TYR A 34 -1.95 6.32 5.11
C TYR A 34 -2.58 7.68 4.81
N SER A 35 -2.66 8.03 3.53
CA SER A 35 -3.38 9.19 3.04
C SER A 35 -4.06 8.86 1.72
N TRP A 36 -5.32 9.25 1.57
CA TRP A 36 -5.94 9.23 0.25
C TRP A 36 -5.32 10.32 -0.62
N ILE A 37 -4.94 9.96 -1.85
CA ILE A 37 -4.68 10.93 -2.92
C ILE A 37 -6.03 11.25 -3.57
N GLU A 38 -6.77 10.20 -3.93
CA GLU A 38 -8.13 10.27 -4.44
C GLU A 38 -8.94 9.15 -3.80
N GLU A 39 -9.99 9.51 -3.07
CA GLU A 39 -10.78 8.55 -2.31
C GLU A 39 -11.40 7.51 -3.24
N GLY A 40 -11.06 6.25 -2.98
CA GLY A 40 -11.50 5.12 -3.79
C GLY A 40 -10.67 4.84 -5.03
N ILE A 41 -9.69 5.67 -5.41
CA ILE A 41 -8.84 5.41 -6.59
C ILE A 41 -7.38 5.24 -6.20
N ALA A 42 -6.82 6.14 -5.40
CA ALA A 42 -5.40 6.11 -5.07
C ALA A 42 -5.14 6.46 -3.59
N CYS A 43 -4.31 5.65 -2.94
CA CYS A 43 -3.95 5.83 -1.53
C CYS A 43 -2.46 5.57 -1.30
N ASP A 44 -1.83 6.49 -0.59
CA ASP A 44 -0.47 6.34 -0.09
C ASP A 44 -0.47 5.59 1.24
N LEU A 45 0.38 4.58 1.35
CA LEU A 45 0.72 3.89 2.59
C LEU A 45 2.13 4.33 3.01
N SER A 46 2.23 4.99 4.16
CA SER A 46 3.51 5.42 4.72
C SER A 46 4.11 4.30 5.57
N PHE A 47 5.41 4.02 5.39
CA PHE A 47 6.11 3.01 6.17
C PHE A 47 7.61 3.29 6.39
N GLU A 48 8.19 2.57 7.33
CA GLU A 48 9.64 2.45 7.55
C GLU A 48 10.07 0.99 7.32
N GLY A 49 11.27 0.79 6.74
CA GLY A 49 11.81 -0.53 6.43
C GLY A 49 12.42 -0.59 5.02
N ASP A 50 12.43 -1.77 4.43
CA ASP A 50 13.00 -2.00 3.09
C ASP A 50 11.92 -1.78 1.99
N PRO A 51 12.11 -0.80 1.08
CA PRO A 51 11.16 -0.54 0.00
C PRO A 51 11.05 -1.67 -1.03
N ALA A 52 12.13 -2.45 -1.26
CA ALA A 52 12.07 -3.58 -2.18
C ALA A 52 11.21 -4.72 -1.60
N ALA A 53 11.37 -5.00 -0.30
CA ALA A 53 10.52 -5.95 0.41
C ALA A 53 9.05 -5.47 0.44
N ALA A 54 8.82 -4.17 0.60
CA ALA A 54 7.47 -3.59 0.58
C ALA A 54 6.78 -3.75 -0.77
N ARG A 55 7.50 -3.49 -1.86
CA ARG A 55 7.00 -3.74 -3.20
C ARG A 55 6.65 -5.21 -3.38
N ALA A 56 7.56 -6.12 -3.05
CA ALA A 56 7.32 -7.55 -3.19
C ALA A 56 6.13 -8.06 -2.36
N ALA A 57 5.88 -7.46 -1.19
CA ALA A 57 4.76 -7.83 -0.32
C ALA A 57 3.39 -7.35 -0.83
N LEU A 58 3.36 -6.21 -1.53
CA LEU A 58 2.12 -5.56 -2.00
C LEU A 58 1.80 -5.83 -3.47
N GLU A 59 2.80 -6.10 -4.30
CA GLU A 59 2.64 -6.28 -5.75
C GLU A 59 1.77 -7.50 -6.05
N GLY A 60 0.69 -7.29 -6.82
CA GLY A 60 -0.27 -8.34 -7.17
C GLY A 60 -1.22 -8.77 -6.04
N MET A 61 -1.18 -8.11 -4.88
CA MET A 61 -2.03 -8.44 -3.73
C MET A 61 -3.52 -8.24 -4.02
N PHE A 62 -3.88 -7.16 -4.72
CA PHE A 62 -5.25 -6.84 -5.09
C PHE A 62 -5.40 -6.86 -6.61
N ALA A 63 -6.43 -7.53 -7.09
CA ALA A 63 -6.73 -7.57 -8.52
C ALA A 63 -7.08 -6.16 -9.02
N GLY A 64 -6.41 -5.72 -10.09
CA GLY A 64 -6.64 -4.40 -10.67
C GLY A 64 -6.10 -3.24 -9.84
N VAL A 65 -5.14 -3.48 -8.93
CA VAL A 65 -4.43 -2.43 -8.20
C VAL A 65 -2.95 -2.49 -8.53
N ASP A 66 -2.44 -1.37 -9.04
CA ASP A 66 -1.01 -1.16 -9.23
C ASP A 66 -0.37 -0.60 -7.96
N VAL A 67 0.90 -0.96 -7.74
CA VAL A 67 1.68 -0.52 -6.59
C VAL A 67 2.98 0.13 -7.04
N ILE A 68 3.18 1.37 -6.59
CA ILE A 68 4.43 2.12 -6.78
C ILE A 68 5.06 2.34 -5.40
N VAL A 69 6.34 2.03 -5.26
CA VAL A 69 7.09 2.25 -4.02
C VAL A 69 8.26 3.18 -4.32
N GLN A 70 8.42 4.22 -3.50
CA GLN A 70 9.53 5.18 -3.57
C GLN A 70 10.84 4.65 -2.98
#